data_AF-A0A8T6Y0L9-F1
#
_entry.id   AF-A0A8T6Y0L9-F1
#
_cell.length_a   1.000
_cell.length_b   1.000
_cell.length_c   1.000
_cell.angle_alpha   90.00
_cell.angle_beta   90.00
_cell.angle_gamma   90.00
#
_symmetry.space_group_name_H-M   'P 1'
#
loop_
_entity.id
_entity.type
_entity.pdbx_description
1 polymer ?
#
loop_
_entity_poly.entity_id
_entity_poly.type
_entity_poly.pdbx_seq_one_letter_code
_entity_poly.pdbx_strand_id
1 'polypeptide(L)'
;MKALVSTDLHSSDRASRTIRHGLAAGDFDCHLCLGDIITFRPMEYLEQLFSEPAVDTYAVPGNTDSDEARARLVELGLDIHFRQVQVAGFTIAGAGGCTPPPFR
;
A
#
# COMPACT_ATOMS: atom_id res chain seq x y z
N MET A 1 2.16 -18.57 -2.54
CA MET A 1 2.30 -17.15 -2.14
C MET A 1 1.36 -16.88 -0.99
N LYS A 2 1.87 -16.28 0.08
CA LYS A 2 1.13 -15.80 1.23
C LYS A 2 1.42 -14.31 1.38
N ALA A 3 0.43 -13.48 1.06
CA ALA A 3 0.54 -12.03 1.17
C ALA A 3 -0.24 -11.54 2.39
N LEU A 4 0.27 -10.53 3.09
CA LEU A 4 -0.53 -9.70 3.97
C LEU A 4 -1.16 -8.60 3.12
N VAL A 5 -2.48 -8.43 3.19
CA VAL A 5 -3.21 -7.44 2.38
C VAL A 5 -3.88 -6.44 3.30
N SER A 6 -3.75 -5.16 2.95
CA SER A 6 -4.35 -4.04 3.67
C SER A 6 -5.01 -3.06 2.69
N THR A 7 -6.08 -2.37 3.11
CA THR A 7 -6.90 -1.45 2.29
C THR A 7 -7.63 -0.49 3.24
N ASP A 8 -8.09 0.66 2.73
CA ASP A 8 -8.95 1.61 3.44
C ASP A 8 -8.38 2.01 4.81
N LEU A 9 -7.07 2.29 4.83
CA LEU A 9 -6.36 2.57 6.08
C LEU A 9 -6.76 3.92 6.66
N HIS A 10 -7.06 4.89 5.80
CA HIS A 10 -7.45 6.25 6.17
C HIS A 10 -6.59 6.83 7.31
N SER A 11 -5.27 6.61 7.23
CA SER A 11 -4.30 7.05 8.24
C SER A 11 -4.54 6.54 9.67
N SER A 12 -5.08 5.32 9.81
CA SER A 12 -5.37 4.70 11.10
C SER A 12 -4.13 4.17 11.81
N ASP A 13 -3.75 4.80 12.92
CA ASP A 13 -2.66 4.35 13.81
C ASP A 13 -2.91 2.96 14.43
N ARG A 14 -4.18 2.52 14.47
CA ARG A 14 -4.53 1.16 14.86
C ARG A 14 -4.23 0.17 13.73
N ALA A 15 -4.57 0.52 12.50
CA ALA A 15 -4.32 -0.32 11.34
C ALA A 15 -2.82 -0.49 11.13
N SER A 16 -2.03 0.59 11.18
CA SER A 16 -0.57 0.53 11.05
C SER A 16 0.09 -0.39 12.07
N ARG A 17 -0.31 -0.31 13.35
CA ARG A 17 0.17 -1.23 14.39
C ARG A 17 -0.23 -2.69 14.13
N THR A 18 -1.47 -2.92 13.69
CA THR A 18 -1.96 -4.26 13.36
C THR A 18 -1.16 -4.87 12.21
N ILE A 19 -0.90 -4.08 11.16
CA ILE A 19 -0.11 -4.49 9.99
C ILE A 19 1.31 -4.84 10.42
N ARG A 20 2.00 -3.96 11.18
CA ARG A 20 3.36 -4.23 11.66
C ARG A 20 3.43 -5.49 12.54
N HIS A 21 2.47 -5.68 13.44
CA HIS A 21 2.39 -6.89 14.26
C HIS A 21 2.15 -8.14 13.39
N GLY A 22 1.24 -8.05 12.42
CA GLY A 22 0.97 -9.14 11.48
C GLY A 22 2.22 -9.54 10.71
N LEU A 23 2.91 -8.56 10.11
CA LEU A 23 4.15 -8.75 9.37
C LEU A 23 5.26 -9.38 10.23
N ALA A 24 5.38 -8.97 11.49
CA ALA A 24 6.40 -9.52 12.40
C ALA A 24 6.07 -10.95 12.88
N ALA A 25 4.79 -11.31 13.00
CA ALA A 25 4.36 -12.59 13.55
C ALA A 25 4.16 -13.68 12.49
N GLY A 26 4.03 -13.31 11.22
CA GLY A 26 3.73 -14.23 10.13
C GLY A 26 4.86 -14.35 9.13
N ASP A 27 5.00 -15.54 8.57
CA ASP A 27 5.81 -15.77 7.37
C ASP A 27 4.99 -15.37 6.14
N PHE A 28 5.32 -14.22 5.53
CA PHE A 28 4.66 -13.65 4.35
C PHE A 28 5.68 -13.41 3.25
N ASP A 29 5.30 -13.64 2.00
CA ASP A 29 6.14 -13.36 0.84
C ASP A 29 6.17 -11.86 0.50
N CYS A 30 5.08 -11.15 0.80
CA CYS A 30 4.96 -9.71 0.56
C CYS A 30 3.81 -9.08 1.37
N HIS A 31 3.79 -7.74 1.36
CA HIS A 31 2.68 -6.92 1.80
C HIS A 31 2.08 -6.15 0.62
N LEU A 32 0.77 -6.20 0.46
CA LEU A 32 0.01 -5.44 -0.54
C LEU A 32 -0.87 -4.40 0.17
N CYS A 33 -0.60 -3.12 -0.08
CA CYS A 33 -1.35 -1.99 0.48
C CYS A 33 -2.22 -1.34 -0.61
N LEU A 34 -3.53 -1.54 -0.55
CA LEU A 34 -4.46 -1.36 -1.66
C LEU A 34 -5.38 -0.16 -1.42
N GLY A 35 -4.87 1.04 -1.67
CA GLY A 35 -5.66 2.26 -1.74
C GLY A 35 -6.21 2.78 -0.42
N ASP A 36 -6.69 4.02 -0.50
CA ASP A 36 -7.23 4.84 0.60
C ASP A 36 -6.32 4.78 1.84
N ILE A 37 -5.02 4.99 1.58
CA ILE A 37 -3.93 4.82 2.53
C ILE A 37 -3.88 6.03 3.48
N ILE A 38 -4.00 7.23 2.92
CA ILE A 38 -3.95 8.50 3.65
C ILE A 38 -5.29 9.23 3.57
N THR A 39 -5.71 9.78 4.71
CA THR A 39 -6.84 10.69 4.78
C THR A 39 -6.64 11.71 5.90
N PHE A 40 -6.64 13.00 5.55
CA PHE A 40 -6.55 14.14 6.49
C PHE A 40 -5.37 14.12 7.49
N ARG A 41 -4.29 13.39 7.20
CA ARG A 41 -3.12 13.23 8.10
C ARG A 41 -1.81 13.52 7.36
N PRO A 42 -0.76 13.94 8.10
CA PRO A 42 0.53 14.28 7.52
C PRO A 42 1.21 13.06 6.91
N MET A 43 2.06 13.32 5.91
CA MET A 43 2.87 12.34 5.18
C MET A 43 3.73 11.44 6.10
N GLU A 44 4.03 11.90 7.30
CA GLU A 44 4.65 11.14 8.40
C GLU A 44 3.97 9.79 8.67
N TYR A 45 2.66 9.66 8.41
CA TYR A 45 1.96 8.38 8.53
C TYR A 45 2.53 7.31 7.61
N LEU A 46 2.91 7.65 6.37
CA LEU A 46 3.53 6.71 5.43
C LEU A 46 4.89 6.25 5.95
N GLU A 47 5.67 7.17 6.51
CA GLU A 47 6.98 6.85 7.08
C GLU A 47 6.84 5.91 8.28
N GLN A 48 5.82 6.10 9.12
CA GLN A 48 5.53 5.17 10.21
C GLN A 48 5.03 3.80 9.73
N LEU A 49 4.23 3.77 8.66
CA LEU A 49 3.67 2.53 8.12
C LEU A 49 4.73 1.69 7.39
N PHE A 50 5.64 2.35 6.69
CA PHE A 50 6.61 1.72 5.77
C PHE A 50 8.07 1.91 6.17
N SER A 51 8.35 2.37 7.39
CA SER A 51 9.72 2.30 7.92
C SER A 51 10.11 0.86 8.15
N GLU A 52 11.16 0.41 7.45
CA GLU A 52 11.78 -0.91 7.60
C GLU A 52 10.77 -2.07 7.52
N PRO A 53 10.06 -2.25 6.39
CA PRO A 53 9.09 -3.31 6.28
C PRO A 53 9.79 -4.67 6.35
N ALA A 54 9.24 -5.60 7.15
CA ALA A 54 9.81 -6.94 7.33
C ALA A 54 9.82 -7.77 6.03
N VAL A 55 9.01 -7.37 5.04
CA VAL A 55 8.87 -7.99 3.73
C VAL A 55 8.69 -6.91 2.67
N ASP A 56 8.96 -7.24 1.41
CA ASP A 56 8.71 -6.32 0.30
C ASP A 56 7.24 -5.86 0.31
N THR A 57 7.06 -4.55 0.21
CA THR A 57 5.74 -3.91 0.25
C THR A 57 5.44 -3.23 -1.07
N TYR A 58 4.25 -3.50 -1.60
CA TYR A 58 3.76 -2.91 -2.84
C TYR A 58 2.43 -2.21 -2.59
N ALA A 59 2.28 -1.01 -3.16
CA ALA A 59 1.14 -0.15 -2.95
C ALA A 59 0.50 0.30 -4.27
N VAL A 60 -0.81 0.49 -4.24
CA VAL A 60 -1.55 1.26 -5.24
C VAL A 60 -2.33 2.36 -4.51
N PRO A 61 -2.47 3.58 -5.09
CA PRO A 61 -3.28 4.63 -4.48
C PRO A 61 -4.77 4.28 -4.59
N GLY A 62 -5.59 4.86 -3.72
CA GLY A 62 -7.05 4.88 -3.82
C GLY A 62 -7.56 6.23 -4.28
N ASN A 63 -8.85 6.51 -4.07
CA ASN A 63 -9.46 7.78 -4.47
C ASN A 63 -9.23 8.90 -3.45
N THR A 64 -8.90 8.58 -2.20
CA THR A 64 -8.58 9.60 -1.18
C THR A 64 -7.10 9.98 -1.15
N ASP A 65 -6.25 9.17 -1.78
CA ASP A 65 -4.80 9.41 -1.80
C ASP A 65 -4.46 10.56 -2.75
N SER A 66 -3.89 11.63 -2.21
CA SER A 66 -3.51 12.82 -2.97
C SER A 66 -2.35 12.54 -3.93
N ASP A 67 -2.13 13.43 -4.91
CA ASP A 67 -0.96 13.37 -5.79
C ASP A 67 0.36 13.41 -5.00
N GLU A 68 0.39 14.14 -3.88
CA GLU A 68 1.53 14.18 -2.96
C GLU A 68 1.76 12.82 -2.28
N ALA A 69 0.70 12.19 -1.78
CA ALA A 69 0.75 10.85 -1.21
C ALA A 69 1.32 9.84 -2.22
N ARG A 70 0.82 9.91 -3.46
CA ARG A 70 1.28 9.07 -4.56
C ARG A 70 2.74 9.32 -4.92
N ALA A 71 3.16 10.59 -5.03
CA ALA A 71 4.56 10.94 -5.31
C ALA A 71 5.49 10.34 -4.24
N ARG A 72 5.09 10.39 -2.97
CA ARG A 72 5.87 9.79 -1.88
C ARG A 72 5.93 8.26 -1.96
N LEU A 73 4.83 7.59 -2.31
CA LEU A 73 4.85 6.14 -2.55
C LEU A 73 5.83 5.75 -3.66
N VAL A 74 5.95 6.58 -4.70
CA VAL A 74 6.94 6.39 -5.76
C VAL A 74 8.37 6.60 -5.24
N GLU A 75 8.62 7.67 -4.47
CA GLU A 75 9.93 7.93 -3.86
C GLU A 75 10.38 6.81 -2.91
N LEU A 76 9.43 6.22 -2.18
CA LEU A 76 9.68 5.08 -1.29
C LEU A 76 9.85 3.75 -2.03
N GLY A 77 9.67 3.73 -3.36
CA GLY A 77 9.77 2.51 -4.17
C GLY A 77 8.62 1.52 -3.98
N LEU A 78 7.49 1.96 -3.40
CA LEU A 78 6.35 1.11 -3.05
C LEU A 78 5.28 1.09 -4.15
N ASP A 79 5.17 2.16 -4.95
CA ASP A 79 4.12 2.32 -5.95
C ASP A 79 4.26 1.34 -7.13
N ILE A 80 3.24 0.49 -7.29
CA ILE A 80 3.09 -0.42 -8.44
C ILE A 80 1.92 -0.04 -9.35
N HIS A 81 1.33 1.15 -9.21
CA HIS A 81 0.24 1.59 -10.08
C HIS A 81 0.65 1.63 -11.55
N PHE A 82 -0.08 0.90 -12.41
CA PHE A 82 0.25 0.63 -13.82
C PHE A 82 1.64 0.03 -14.04
N ARG A 83 2.13 -0.73 -13.07
CA ARG A 83 3.36 -1.51 -13.15
C ARG A 83 3.08 -2.95 -12.73
N GLN A 84 4.06 -3.81 -12.98
CA GLN A 84 4.04 -5.20 -12.55
C GLN A 84 5.30 -5.54 -11.76
N VAL A 85 5.16 -6.46 -10.80
CA VAL A 85 6.23 -7.01 -9.98
C VAL A 85 6.14 -8.52 -9.94
N GLN A 86 7.25 -9.18 -9.65
CA GLN A 86 7.31 -10.64 -9.53
C GLN A 86 7.55 -11.04 -8.07
N VAL A 87 6.65 -11.82 -7.49
CA VAL A 87 6.71 -12.24 -6.08
C VAL A 87 6.41 -13.72 -5.98
N ALA A 88 7.31 -14.50 -5.39
CA ALA A 88 7.14 -15.95 -5.17
C ALA A 88 6.65 -16.72 -6.42
N GLY A 89 7.11 -16.34 -7.61
CA GLY A 89 6.72 -16.95 -8.89
C GLY A 89 5.44 -16.38 -9.53
N PHE A 90 4.74 -15.45 -8.88
CA PHE A 90 3.53 -14.80 -9.40
C PHE A 90 3.84 -13.41 -9.95
N THR A 91 3.15 -13.03 -11.04
CA THR A 91 3.14 -11.66 -11.55
C THR A 91 1.99 -10.91 -10.91
N ILE A 92 2.27 -9.80 -10.25
CA ILE A 92 1.28 -8.91 -9.65
C ILE A 92 1.27 -7.61 -10.44
N ALA A 93 0.12 -7.21 -10.95
CA ALA A 93 -0.08 -5.93 -11.65
C ALA A 93 -0.91 -4.98 -10.78
N GLY A 94 -0.47 -3.71 -10.67
CA GLY A 94 -1.15 -2.71 -9.88
C GLY A 94 -2.11 -1.85 -10.69
N ALA A 95 -3.34 -1.70 -10.22
CA ALA A 95 -4.31 -0.72 -10.70
C ALA A 95 -5.00 -0.10 -9.49
N GLY A 96 -4.98 1.23 -9.42
CA GLY A 96 -5.43 2.01 -8.27
C GLY A 96 -6.16 3.28 -8.72
N GLY A 97 -6.50 4.13 -7.76
CA GLY A 97 -7.39 5.28 -7.95
C GLY A 97 -8.86 4.86 -7.95
N CYS A 98 -9.71 5.77 -8.41
CA CYS A 98 -11.13 5.46 -8.67
C CYS A 98 -11.27 4.98 -10.11
N THR A 99 -11.94 3.85 -10.33
CA THR A 99 -12.39 3.52 -11.69
C THR A 99 -13.38 4.60 -12.13
N PRO A 100 -13.16 5.30 -13.26
CA PRO A 100 -14.14 6.24 -13.77
C PRO A 100 -15.48 5.52 -13.93
N PRO A 101 -16.61 6.14 -13.52
CA PRO A 101 -17.90 5.51 -13.75
C PRO A 101 -18.04 5.21 -15.25
N PRO A 102 -18.60 4.05 -15.62
CA PRO A 102 -18.61 3.57 -17.00
C PRO A 102 -19.38 4.48 -17.97
N PHE A 103 -20.11 5.48 -17.46
CA PHE A 103 -20.87 6.43 -18.24
C PHE A 103 -20.57 7.86 -17.76
N ARG A 104 -20.15 8.72 -18.70
CA ARG A 104 -20.10 10.17 -18.60
C ARG A 104 -21.02 10.76 -19.65
#